data_AF-A0A376FEH6-F1
#
_entry.id   AF-A0A376FEH6-F1
#
_cell.length_a   1.000
_cell.length_b   1.000
_cell.length_c   1.000
_cell.angle_alpha   90.00
_cell.angle_beta   90.00
_cell.angle_gamma   90.00
#
_symmetry.space_group_name_H-M   'P 1'
#
loop_
_entity.id
_entity.type
_entity.pdbx_description
1 polymer ?
#
loop_
_entity_poly.entity_id
_entity_poly.type
_entity_poly.pdbx_seq_one_letter_code
_entity_poly.pdbx_strand_id
1 'polypeptide(L)'
;MRAVANLSSCQKVEFSREDLVAEIKAGIAKGKKHAIVAITEHICDVDELAKYIEAETKRETRATVLGHIQRGGSPGPYDRILASRMGAYAIDLLLQGHGGPLRRYSERKTGSP
;
A
#
# COMPACT_ATOMS: atom_id res chain seq x y z
N MET A 1 9.31 -15.04 -1.12
CA MET A 1 8.44 -15.79 -0.19
C MET A 1 7.71 -14.77 0.67
N ARG A 2 6.44 -14.49 0.37
CA ARG A 2 5.63 -13.40 0.98
C ARG A 2 5.07 -13.87 2.33
N ALA A 3 5.63 -13.40 3.43
CA ALA A 3 4.74 -12.90 4.48
C ALA A 3 4.49 -11.46 4.05
N VAL A 4 3.27 -11.12 3.69
CA VAL A 4 2.82 -9.73 3.65
C VAL A 4 1.89 -9.68 4.85
N ALA A 5 2.40 -9.21 5.98
CA ALA A 5 1.49 -8.67 6.97
C ALA A 5 0.83 -7.47 6.27
N ASN A 6 -0.40 -7.66 5.82
CA ASN A 6 -1.21 -6.59 5.24
C ASN A 6 -1.65 -5.69 6.39
N LEU A 7 -0.75 -4.81 6.85
CA LEU A 7 -1.15 -3.75 7.77
C LEU A 7 -1.62 -2.54 6.95
N SER A 8 -2.77 -2.72 6.31
CA SER A 8 -3.45 -1.65 5.57
C SER A 8 -4.26 -0.81 6.55
N SER A 9 -3.90 0.46 6.76
CA SER A 9 -4.69 1.42 7.55
C SER A 9 -6.09 1.68 6.95
N CYS A 10 -6.38 1.16 5.76
CA CYS A 10 -7.62 1.35 5.03
C CYS A 10 -8.72 0.32 5.32
N GLN A 11 -8.47 -0.75 6.09
CA GLN A 11 -9.54 -1.64 6.57
C GLN A 11 -9.43 -1.81 8.08
N LYS A 12 -10.55 -1.57 8.75
CA LYS A 12 -10.87 -1.77 10.17
C LYS A 12 -10.26 -3.07 10.77
N VAL A 13 -8.97 -3.07 11.06
CA VAL A 13 -8.29 -4.16 11.78
C VAL A 13 -7.49 -3.49 12.88
N GLU A 14 -7.88 -3.74 14.12
CA GLU A 14 -7.14 -3.28 15.29
C GLU A 14 -5.75 -3.95 15.28
N PHE A 15 -4.71 -3.12 15.34
CA PHE A 15 -3.33 -3.58 15.33
C PHE A 15 -2.87 -3.88 16.76
N SER A 16 -2.69 -5.17 17.09
CA SER A 16 -1.93 -5.56 18.28
C SER A 16 -0.51 -6.00 17.92
N ARG A 17 0.46 -5.53 18.72
CA ARG A 17 1.88 -5.92 18.60
C ARG A 17 2.08 -7.42 18.88
N GLU A 18 1.23 -7.97 19.74
CA GLU A 18 1.29 -9.37 20.16
C GLU A 18 0.90 -10.32 19.01
N ASP A 19 -0.17 -9.99 18.30
CA ASP A 19 -0.67 -10.78 17.17
C ASP A 19 0.34 -10.83 16.02
N LEU A 20 1.02 -9.70 15.76
CA LEU A 20 2.10 -9.63 14.78
C LEU A 20 3.23 -10.59 15.12
N VAL A 21 3.68 -10.61 16.39
CA VAL A 21 4.74 -11.51 16.85
C VAL A 21 4.27 -12.96 16.78
N ALA A 22 3.02 -13.26 17.12
CA ALA A 22 2.44 -14.60 17.03
C ALA A 22 2.44 -15.12 15.58
N GLU A 23 2.03 -14.29 14.61
CA GLU A 23 2.09 -14.63 13.18
C GLU A 23 3.52 -14.90 12.70
N ILE A 24 4.47 -14.05 13.12
CA ILE A 24 5.87 -14.20 12.75
C ILE A 24 6.41 -15.51 13.33
N LYS A 25 6.20 -15.79 14.62
CA LYS A 25 6.62 -17.04 15.29
C LYS A 25 6.01 -18.27 14.62
N ALA A 26 4.72 -18.24 14.27
CA ALA A 26 4.07 -19.31 13.53
C ALA A 26 4.67 -19.50 12.12
N GLY A 27 5.05 -18.42 11.45
CA GLY A 27 5.77 -18.45 10.18
C GLY A 27 7.16 -19.08 10.30
N ILE A 28 7.88 -18.78 11.38
CA ILE A 28 9.20 -19.37 11.69
C ILE A 28 9.06 -20.87 11.92
N ALA A 29 8.07 -21.30 12.72
CA ALA A 29 7.80 -22.71 12.99
C ALA A 29 7.45 -23.50 11.71
N LYS A 30 6.80 -22.85 10.74
CA LYS A 30 6.54 -23.39 9.40
C LYS A 30 7.78 -23.44 8.48
N GLY A 31 8.96 -23.06 8.97
CA GLY A 31 10.22 -23.11 8.22
C GLY A 31 10.48 -21.89 7.32
N LYS A 32 9.77 -20.77 7.48
CA LYS A 32 10.06 -19.55 6.70
C LYS A 32 11.43 -18.99 7.07
N LYS A 33 12.30 -18.84 6.08
CA LYS A 33 13.66 -18.30 6.24
C LYS A 33 13.66 -16.78 6.47
N HIS A 34 12.74 -16.06 5.81
CA HIS A 34 12.62 -14.60 5.91
C HIS A 34 11.15 -14.17 5.96
N ALA A 35 10.88 -13.02 6.58
CA ALA A 35 9.57 -12.39 6.63
C ALA A 35 9.71 -10.91 6.24
N ILE A 36 8.71 -10.37 5.55
CA ILE A 36 8.64 -8.95 5.21
C ILE A 36 7.37 -8.41 5.88
N VAL A 37 7.50 -7.33 6.63
CA VAL A 37 6.37 -6.68 7.30
C VAL A 37 6.18 -5.32 6.63
N ALA A 38 5.00 -5.10 6.07
CA ALA A 38 4.63 -3.83 5.46
C ALA A 38 3.73 -3.07 6.42
N ILE A 39 4.16 -1.88 6.82
CA ILE A 39 3.47 -1.04 7.80
C ILE A 39 3.20 0.30 7.11
N THR A 40 2.00 0.83 7.32
CA THR A 40 1.65 2.16 6.83
C THR A 40 2.27 3.23 7.73
N GLU A 41 2.69 4.34 7.12
CA GLU A 41 3.28 5.47 7.85
C GLU A 41 2.34 5.98 8.95
N HIS A 42 2.91 6.50 10.04
CA HIS A 42 2.21 7.05 11.21
C HIS A 42 1.44 6.09 12.14
N ILE A 43 1.52 4.76 11.95
CA ILE A 43 0.94 3.80 12.93
C ILE A 43 1.84 3.61 14.16
N CYS A 44 3.13 3.44 13.94
CA CYS A 44 4.09 3.13 15.00
C CYS A 44 5.51 3.55 14.59
N ASP A 45 6.38 3.69 15.59
CA ASP A 45 7.81 3.80 15.36
C ASP A 45 8.34 2.44 14.88
N VAL A 46 8.86 2.41 13.66
CA VAL A 46 9.37 1.21 13.00
C VAL A 46 10.67 0.71 13.64
N ASP A 47 11.48 1.58 14.22
CA ASP A 47 12.73 1.20 14.89
C ASP A 47 12.44 0.55 16.24
N GLU A 48 11.48 1.08 17.00
CA GLU A 48 11.01 0.45 18.24
C GLU A 48 10.36 -0.91 17.97
N LEU A 49 9.53 -0.99 16.93
CA LEU A 49 8.88 -2.24 16.57
C LEU A 49 9.90 -3.29 16.09
N ALA A 50 10.92 -2.90 15.33
CA ALA A 50 11.98 -3.81 14.90
C ALA A 50 12.73 -4.40 16.11
N LYS A 51 13.08 -3.55 17.09
CA LYS A 51 13.71 -3.99 18.35
C LYS A 51 12.80 -4.94 19.13
N TYR A 52 11.50 -4.65 19.21
CA TYR A 52 10.52 -5.51 19.88
C TYR A 52 10.41 -6.89 19.21
N ILE A 53 10.32 -6.94 17.88
CA ILE A 53 10.25 -8.18 17.11
C ILE A 53 11.55 -8.98 17.28
N GLU A 54 12.71 -8.32 17.25
CA GLU A 54 14.00 -8.96 17.43
C GLU A 54 14.15 -9.58 18.84
N ALA A 55 13.74 -8.87 19.88
CA ALA A 55 13.74 -9.38 21.26
C ALA A 55 12.85 -10.63 21.41
N GLU A 56 11.66 -10.62 20.79
CA GLU A 56 10.69 -11.71 20.90
C GLU A 56 11.00 -12.92 20.02
N THR A 57 11.58 -12.71 18.84
CA THR A 57 11.80 -13.77 17.83
C THR A 57 13.24 -14.24 17.75
N LYS A 58 14.18 -13.51 18.39
CA LYS A 58 15.64 -13.72 18.30
C LYS A 58 16.16 -13.78 16.87
N ARG A 59 15.48 -13.08 15.95
CA ARG A 59 15.89 -12.93 14.55
C ARG A 59 16.25 -11.48 14.28
N GLU A 60 17.36 -11.31 13.56
CA GLU A 60 17.79 -10.01 13.06
C GLU A 60 16.65 -9.36 12.25
N THR A 61 16.17 -8.22 12.75
CA THR A 61 15.06 -7.49 12.14
C THR A 61 15.56 -6.13 11.70
N ARG A 62 15.39 -5.81 10.41
CA ARG A 62 15.81 -4.52 9.86
C ARG A 62 14.58 -3.69 9.48
N ALA A 63 14.46 -2.51 10.08
CA ALA A 63 13.51 -1.50 9.65
C ALA A 63 14.05 -0.77 8.42
N THR A 64 13.17 -0.43 7.47
CA THR A 64 13.54 0.42 6.34
C THR A 64 12.36 1.30 5.97
N VAL A 65 12.54 2.61 6.13
CA VAL A 65 11.56 3.62 5.72
C VAL A 65 11.85 4.02 4.29
N LEU A 66 10.95 3.70 3.36
CA LEU A 66 11.10 4.02 1.93
C LEU A 66 11.05 5.54 1.65
N GLY A 67 10.35 6.31 2.49
CA GLY A 67 10.31 7.77 2.44
C GLY A 67 9.86 8.33 1.09
N HIS A 68 10.47 9.44 0.65
CA HIS A 68 10.08 10.18 -0.55
C HIS A 68 10.32 9.46 -1.88
N ILE A 69 11.08 8.36 -1.89
CA ILE A 69 11.33 7.57 -3.10
C ILE A 69 10.01 7.07 -3.70
N GLN A 70 9.00 6.81 -2.87
CA GLN A 70 7.68 6.35 -3.32
C GLN A 70 6.88 7.41 -4.12
N ARG A 71 7.26 8.69 -4.08
CA ARG A 71 6.61 9.77 -4.84
C ARG A 71 7.33 10.10 -6.15
N GLY A 72 8.54 9.60 -6.34
CA GLY A 72 9.35 9.80 -7.54
C GLY A 72 9.35 8.57 -8.44
N GLY A 73 9.58 8.77 -9.73
CA GLY A 73 9.69 7.69 -10.71
C GLY A 73 9.04 8.03 -12.04
N SER A 74 9.43 7.32 -13.10
CA SER A 74 8.72 7.42 -14.38
C SER A 74 7.35 6.74 -14.19
N PRO A 75 6.23 7.42 -14.49
CA PRO A 75 4.89 6.87 -14.30
C PRO A 75 4.77 5.55 -15.05
N GLY A 76 4.11 4.56 -14.44
CA GLY A 76 3.92 3.26 -15.07
C GLY A 76 3.10 3.36 -16.35
N PRO A 77 3.13 2.34 -17.23
CA PRO A 77 2.26 2.31 -18.42
C PRO A 77 0.78 2.55 -18.08
N TYR A 78 0.33 2.02 -16.93
CA TYR A 78 -1.03 2.23 -16.42
C TYR A 78 -1.30 3.70 -16.10
N ASP A 79 -0.43 4.36 -15.33
CA ASP A 79 -0.58 5.76 -14.95
C ASP A 79 -0.61 6.67 -16.18
N ARG A 80 0.22 6.36 -17.18
CA ARG A 80 0.23 7.10 -18.46
C ARG A 80 -1.10 6.98 -19.21
N ILE A 81 -1.63 5.76 -19.33
CA ILE A 81 -2.91 5.52 -20.02
C ILE A 81 -4.06 6.18 -19.25
N LEU A 82 -4.07 6.06 -17.92
CA LEU A 82 -5.07 6.68 -17.06
C LEU A 82 -5.04 8.21 -17.19
N ALA A 83 -3.85 8.82 -17.14
CA ALA A 83 -3.70 10.27 -17.29
C ALA A 83 -4.23 10.76 -18.65
N SER A 84 -3.90 10.07 -19.75
CA SER A 84 -4.41 10.42 -21.08
C SER A 84 -5.94 10.32 -21.17
N ARG A 85 -6.53 9.26 -20.59
CA ARG A 85 -7.98 9.06 -20.54
C ARG A 85 -8.69 10.11 -19.69
N MET A 86 -8.11 10.47 -18.54
CA MET A 86 -8.63 11.52 -17.68
C MET A 86 -8.57 12.89 -18.36
N GLY A 87 -7.51 13.18 -19.12
CA GLY A 87 -7.37 14.40 -19.92
C GLY A 87 -8.45 14.49 -21.01
N ALA A 88 -8.66 13.42 -21.79
CA ALA A 88 -9.71 13.37 -22.79
C ALA A 88 -11.11 13.55 -22.16
N TYR A 89 -11.39 12.87 -21.06
CA TYR A 89 -12.65 12.99 -20.33
C TYR A 89 -12.90 14.41 -19.80
N ALA A 90 -11.86 15.12 -19.35
CA ALA A 90 -11.99 16.50 -18.91
C ALA A 90 -12.39 17.43 -20.08
N ILE A 91 -11.84 17.22 -21.28
CA ILE A 91 -12.21 17.99 -22.47
C ILE A 91 -13.66 17.73 -22.88
N ASP A 92 -14.08 16.46 -22.90
CA ASP A 92 -15.47 16.09 -23.21
C ASP A 92 -16.47 16.74 -22.25
N LEU A 93 -16.13 16.79 -20.95
CA LEU A 93 -16.95 17.46 -19.95
C LEU A 93 -17.05 18.98 -20.19
N LEU A 94 -15.93 19.63 -20.54
CA LEU A 94 -15.94 21.06 -20.87
C LEU A 94 -16.82 21.37 -22.09
N LEU A 95 -16.75 20.54 -23.14
CA LEU A 95 -17.58 20.68 -24.34
C LEU A 95 -19.08 20.46 -24.05
N GLN A 96 -19.41 19.60 -23.08
CA GLN A 96 -20.78 19.40 -22.61
C GLN A 96 -21.30 20.54 -21.71
N GLY A 97 -20.53 21.62 -21.56
CA GLY A 97 -20.89 22.77 -20.71
C GLY A 97 -20.77 22.47 -19.22
N HIS A 98 -20.16 21.36 -18.83
CA HIS A 98 -19.91 21.03 -17.43
C HIS A 98 -18.65 21.76 -16.94
N GLY A 99 -18.84 22.97 -16.40
CA GLY A 99 -17.85 23.68 -15.61
C GLY A 99 -18.07 23.45 -14.12
N GLY A 100 -17.11 22.83 -13.41
CA GLY A 100 -17.25 22.51 -12.00
C GLY A 100 -16.19 21.51 -11.48
N PRO A 101 -16.22 21.15 -10.18
CA PRO A 101 -15.12 20.48 -9.50
C PRO A 101 -14.81 19.08 -10.05
N LEU A 102 -13.60 18.62 -9.75
CA LEU A 102 -12.97 17.38 -10.22
C LEU A 102 -13.95 16.19 -10.20
N ARG A 103 -14.30 15.66 -11.38
CA ARG A 103 -15.14 14.46 -11.50
C ARG A 103 -14.30 13.19 -11.51
N ARG A 104 -14.79 12.19 -10.79
CA ARG A 104 -14.18 10.86 -10.75
C ARG A 104 -14.25 10.23 -12.15
N TYR A 105 -13.10 9.90 -12.71
CA TYR A 105 -13.04 9.02 -13.88
C TYR A 105 -13.54 7.63 -13.46
N SER A 106 -14.61 7.18 -14.11
CA SER A 106 -15.13 5.82 -14.01
C SER A 106 -14.96 5.20 -15.38
N GLU A 107 -14.29 4.05 -15.44
CA GLU A 107 -14.41 3.16 -16.60
C GLU A 107 -15.88 2.72 -16.65
N ARG A 108 -16.72 3.50 -17.32
CA ARG A 108 -18.00 2.97 -17.78
C ARG A 108 -17.61 1.81 -18.69
N LYS A 109 -18.06 0.60 -18.32
CA LYS A 109 -18.13 -0.51 -19.29
C LYS A 109 -18.72 0.10 -20.55
N THR A 110 -18.02 -0.02 -21.67
CA THR A 110 -18.55 0.25 -22.99
C THR A 110 -19.72 -0.71 -23.22
N GLY A 111 -20.87 -0.35 -22.67
CA GLY A 111 -22.16 -0.64 -23.25
C GLY A 111 -22.44 0.53 -24.18
N SER A 112 -22.07 0.36 -25.44
CA SER A 112 -22.92 0.89 -26.50
C SER A 112 -23.78 -0.31 -26.98
N PRO A 113 -25.04 -0.08 -27.38
CA PRO A 113 -25.92 -1.13 -27.90
C PRO A 113 -25.35 -1.84 -29.13
#